data_AF-A0A9D5G662-F1
#
_entry.id   AF-A0A9D5G662-F1
#
_cell.length_a   1.000
_cell.length_b   1.000
_cell.length_c   1.000
_cell.angle_alpha   90.00
_cell.angle_beta   90.00
_cell.angle_gamma   90.00
#
_symmetry.space_group_name_H-M   'P 1'
#
loop_
_entity.id
_entity.type
_entity.pdbx_description
1 polymer ?
#
loop_
_entity_poly.entity_id
_entity_poly.type
_entity_poly.pdbx_seq_one_letter_code
_entity_poly.pdbx_strand_id
1 'polypeptide(L)'
;MAWPRVGAPFGGAANGHIDVTYDAEARLLGSVIDFIKRRRLRHADAPSQQATTSKATTYLATLSQAYGSLPAGVLAEQTPAVTALVIDPAILHELARGNARARAHIARAAGALARIMIPATALLDARLAGVADAVGSIAPIDAEIARAAGELIGRARLAMPLDALTVALAARQPSAALLTTDRIGMAALARAANHPALHLLTL
;
A
#
# COMPACT_ATOMS: atom_id res chain seq x y z
N MET A 1 40.30 -5.04 44.56
CA MET A 1 38.95 -4.47 44.32
C MET A 1 38.03 -5.60 43.91
N ALA A 2 37.11 -5.97 44.80
CA ALA A 2 36.18 -7.09 44.65
C ALA A 2 34.80 -6.56 44.24
N TRP A 3 34.11 -7.31 43.38
CA TRP A 3 32.66 -7.18 43.15
C TRP A 3 32.02 -8.58 43.33
N PRO A 4 30.82 -8.67 43.91
CA PRO A 4 30.26 -9.92 44.41
C PRO A 4 29.53 -10.72 43.32
N ARG A 5 29.55 -12.05 43.50
CA ARG A 5 28.71 -13.01 42.80
C ARG A 5 27.25 -12.86 43.28
N VAL A 6 26.32 -12.67 42.36
CA VAL A 6 24.88 -12.83 42.61
C VAL A 6 24.40 -14.01 41.76
N GLY A 7 23.71 -14.94 42.44
CA GLY A 7 23.35 -16.25 41.91
C GLY A 7 22.23 -16.25 40.86
N ALA A 8 22.26 -17.31 40.06
CA ALA A 8 21.11 -17.89 39.37
C ALA A 8 20.07 -18.42 40.41
N PRO A 9 18.81 -18.79 40.06
CA PRO A 9 18.32 -19.16 38.71
C PRO A 9 16.92 -18.63 38.32
N PHE A 10 16.69 -18.38 37.03
CA PHE A 10 15.35 -18.44 36.46
C PHE A 10 15.33 -19.55 35.40
N GLY A 11 14.87 -20.72 35.84
CA GLY A 11 14.25 -21.70 34.95
C GLY A 11 12.84 -21.23 34.62
N GLY A 12 12.50 -21.25 33.34
CA GLY A 12 11.20 -20.84 32.84
C GLY A 12 11.19 -20.84 31.32
N ALA A 13 11.17 -22.06 30.75
CA ALA A 13 11.04 -22.29 29.32
C ALA A 13 9.73 -21.68 28.79
N ALA A 14 9.82 -20.72 27.87
CA ALA A 14 8.86 -20.43 26.80
C ALA A 14 9.28 -19.16 26.06
N ASN A 15 10.19 -19.24 25.08
CA ASN A 15 10.44 -18.14 24.12
C ASN A 15 11.07 -18.64 22.80
N GLY A 16 10.70 -19.84 22.34
CA GLY A 16 11.19 -20.39 21.07
C GLY A 16 10.32 -20.07 19.84
N HIS A 17 9.18 -19.39 20.02
CA HIS A 17 8.16 -19.26 18.97
C HIS A 17 8.03 -17.88 18.33
N ILE A 18 8.71 -16.86 18.85
CA ILE A 18 8.63 -15.49 18.33
C ILE A 18 9.75 -15.21 17.32
N ASP A 19 10.96 -15.75 17.51
CA ASP A 19 12.10 -15.49 16.62
C ASP A 19 11.97 -16.11 15.22
N VAL A 20 11.33 -17.27 15.10
CA VAL A 20 11.23 -18.01 13.82
C VAL A 20 10.27 -17.32 12.84
N THR A 21 9.22 -16.67 13.36
CA THR A 21 8.21 -15.98 12.55
C THR A 21 8.76 -14.69 11.93
N TYR A 22 9.58 -13.94 12.69
CA TYR A 22 10.23 -12.72 12.19
C TYR A 22 11.27 -13.03 11.09
N ASP A 23 12.05 -14.11 11.21
CA ASP A 23 13.01 -14.51 10.17
C ASP A 23 12.30 -14.97 8.88
N ALA A 24 11.18 -15.70 9.00
CA ALA A 24 10.38 -16.10 7.85
C ALA A 24 9.77 -14.90 7.11
N GLU A 25 9.24 -13.92 7.83
CA GLU A 25 8.67 -12.70 7.23
C GLU A 25 9.73 -11.80 6.60
N ALA A 26 10.91 -11.68 7.22
CA ALA A 26 12.04 -10.93 6.68
C ALA A 26 12.56 -11.56 5.36
N ARG A 27 12.63 -12.90 5.29
CA ARG A 27 12.99 -13.64 4.07
C ARG A 27 11.92 -13.50 2.97
N LEU A 28 10.65 -13.47 3.35
CA LEU A 28 9.54 -13.24 2.41
C LEU A 28 9.63 -11.83 1.80
N LEU A 29 9.86 -10.81 2.63
CA LEU A 29 10.10 -9.43 2.20
C LEU A 29 11.32 -9.33 1.28
N GLY A 30 12.43 -10.00 1.62
CA GLY A 30 13.62 -10.07 0.76
C GLY A 30 13.33 -10.69 -0.61
N SER A 31 12.59 -11.80 -0.63
CA SER A 31 12.21 -12.50 -1.86
C SER A 31 11.26 -11.67 -2.75
N VAL A 32 10.32 -10.95 -2.13
CA VAL A 32 9.41 -10.03 -2.81
C VAL A 32 10.18 -8.84 -3.39
N ILE A 33 11.12 -8.26 -2.63
CA ILE A 33 11.99 -7.18 -3.11
C ILE A 33 12.83 -7.64 -4.32
N ASP A 34 13.40 -8.84 -4.28
CA ASP A 34 14.19 -9.38 -5.39
C ASP A 34 13.34 -9.76 -6.61
N PHE A 35 12.11 -10.21 -6.41
CA PHE A 35 11.14 -10.39 -7.49
C PHE A 35 10.79 -9.06 -8.15
N ILE A 36 10.51 -8.03 -7.34
CA ILE A 36 10.20 -6.67 -7.81
C ILE A 36 11.40 -6.10 -8.58
N LYS A 37 12.63 -6.22 -8.05
CA LYS A 37 13.86 -5.75 -8.73
C LYS A 37 14.05 -6.41 -10.09
N ARG A 38 13.85 -7.73 -10.20
CA ARG A 38 13.95 -8.45 -11.49
C ARG A 38 12.91 -7.98 -12.50
N ARG A 39 11.72 -7.60 -12.05
CA ARG A 39 10.65 -7.06 -12.90
C ARG A 39 10.86 -5.57 -13.25
N ARG A 40 11.57 -4.82 -12.40
CA ARG A 40 11.87 -3.38 -12.51
C ARG A 40 12.74 -3.02 -13.72
N LEU A 41 13.40 -3.99 -14.36
CA LEU A 41 14.17 -3.79 -15.59
C LEU A 41 13.32 -3.26 -16.78
N ARG A 42 12.00 -3.06 -16.62
CA ARG A 42 11.11 -2.51 -17.64
C ARG A 42 10.51 -1.12 -17.36
N HIS A 43 10.71 -0.52 -16.18
CA HIS A 43 10.05 0.74 -15.78
C HIS A 43 10.98 1.71 -15.03
N ALA A 44 11.92 2.34 -15.76
CA ALA A 44 13.04 3.07 -15.15
C ALA A 44 12.77 4.53 -14.74
N ASP A 45 11.62 5.14 -15.06
CA ASP A 45 11.33 6.51 -14.65
C ASP A 45 10.08 6.60 -13.77
N ALA A 46 10.13 7.45 -12.73
CA ALA A 46 8.93 7.81 -11.98
C ALA A 46 8.02 8.66 -12.88
N PRO A 47 6.85 8.14 -13.30
CA PRO A 47 5.99 8.84 -14.25
C PRO A 47 5.47 10.14 -13.64
N SER A 48 5.36 11.16 -14.48
CA SER A 48 4.81 12.46 -14.08
C SER A 48 3.36 12.33 -13.60
N GLN A 49 2.90 13.26 -12.76
CA GLN A 49 1.48 13.40 -12.36
C GLN A 49 0.55 13.25 -13.57
N GLN A 50 0.84 14.01 -14.62
CA GLN A 50 0.09 14.02 -15.87
C GLN A 50 0.01 12.64 -16.52
N ALA A 51 1.10 11.87 -16.56
CA ALA A 51 1.09 10.51 -17.11
C ALA A 51 0.20 9.56 -16.30
N THR A 52 0.23 9.68 -14.96
CA THR A 52 -0.63 8.85 -14.09
C THR A 52 -2.11 9.19 -14.25
N THR A 53 -2.42 10.49 -14.37
CA THR A 53 -3.79 10.98 -14.60
C THR A 53 -4.31 10.51 -15.95
N SER A 54 -3.53 10.65 -17.03
CA SER A 54 -3.94 10.21 -18.37
C SER A 54 -4.29 8.73 -18.40
N LYS A 55 -3.45 7.87 -17.80
CA LYS A 55 -3.72 6.43 -17.66
C LYS A 55 -5.05 6.17 -16.95
N ALA A 56 -5.22 6.77 -15.77
CA ALA A 56 -6.43 6.63 -14.97
C ALA A 56 -7.69 7.07 -15.74
N THR A 57 -7.64 8.21 -16.43
CA THR A 57 -8.75 8.72 -17.24
C THR A 57 -9.10 7.77 -18.37
N THR A 58 -8.11 7.27 -19.12
CA THR A 58 -8.34 6.28 -20.20
C THR A 58 -8.96 5.01 -19.65
N TYR A 59 -8.42 4.46 -18.57
CA TYR A 59 -8.95 3.25 -17.94
C TYR A 59 -10.39 3.43 -17.43
N LEU A 60 -10.69 4.58 -16.80
CA LEU A 60 -12.05 4.90 -16.34
C LEU A 60 -13.04 5.04 -17.50
N ALA A 61 -12.61 5.56 -18.66
CA ALA A 61 -13.44 5.59 -19.85
C ALA A 61 -13.78 4.17 -20.33
N THR A 62 -12.80 3.26 -20.36
CA THR A 62 -13.02 1.83 -20.66
C THR A 62 -13.99 1.19 -19.67
N LEU A 63 -13.81 1.43 -18.36
CA LEU A 63 -14.74 0.92 -17.35
C LEU A 63 -16.14 1.52 -17.47
N SER A 64 -16.26 2.79 -17.89
CA SER A 64 -17.56 3.40 -18.13
C SER A 64 -18.29 2.79 -19.33
N GLN A 65 -17.56 2.37 -20.35
CA GLN A 65 -18.14 1.64 -21.48
C GLN A 65 -18.60 0.24 -21.07
N ALA A 66 -17.82 -0.45 -20.23
CA ALA A 66 -18.13 -1.83 -19.82
C ALA A 66 -19.22 -1.91 -18.74
N TYR A 67 -19.23 -0.99 -17.78
CA TYR A 67 -20.06 -1.07 -16.56
C TYR A 67 -21.02 0.11 -16.39
N GLY A 68 -21.11 1.01 -17.37
CA GLY A 68 -21.95 2.20 -17.29
C GLY A 68 -21.33 3.35 -16.49
N SER A 69 -22.06 4.48 -16.50
CA SER A 69 -21.65 5.72 -15.83
C SER A 69 -21.66 5.59 -14.31
N LEU A 70 -20.88 6.45 -13.63
CA LEU A 70 -20.85 6.49 -12.18
C LEU A 70 -22.15 7.14 -11.64
N PRO A 71 -22.78 6.57 -10.60
CA PRO A 71 -23.95 7.17 -9.99
C PRO A 71 -23.60 8.52 -9.36
N ALA A 72 -24.47 9.53 -9.52
CA ALA A 72 -24.24 10.88 -9.00
C ALA A 72 -24.00 10.90 -7.47
N GLY A 73 -24.71 10.06 -6.72
CA GLY A 73 -24.54 9.95 -5.26
C GLY A 73 -23.15 9.44 -4.84
N VAL A 74 -22.51 8.60 -5.65
CA VAL A 74 -21.16 8.11 -5.36
C VAL A 74 -20.13 9.21 -5.61
N LEU A 75 -20.34 10.06 -6.62
CA LEU A 75 -19.43 11.18 -6.93
C LEU A 75 -19.48 12.30 -5.88
N ALA A 76 -20.62 12.48 -5.20
CA ALA A 76 -20.82 13.50 -4.17
C ALA A 76 -20.01 13.28 -2.88
N GLU A 77 -19.46 12.08 -2.67
CA GLU A 77 -18.59 11.80 -1.53
C GLU A 77 -17.32 12.68 -1.59
N GLN A 78 -17.13 13.48 -0.55
CA GLN A 78 -15.95 14.33 -0.41
C GLN A 78 -14.70 13.47 -0.25
N THR A 79 -13.68 13.76 -1.06
CA THR A 79 -12.34 13.19 -0.90
C THR A 79 -11.42 14.32 -0.45
N PRO A 80 -10.55 14.09 0.56
CA PRO A 80 -9.58 15.09 0.97
C PRO A 80 -8.70 15.48 -0.23
N ALA A 81 -8.32 16.76 -0.28
CA ALA A 81 -7.36 17.24 -1.25
C ALA A 81 -5.99 16.61 -0.95
N VAL A 82 -5.56 15.68 -1.80
CA VAL A 82 -4.31 14.93 -1.63
C VAL A 82 -3.44 15.03 -2.87
N THR A 83 -2.12 14.94 -2.68
CA THR A 83 -1.16 14.96 -3.80
C THR A 83 -0.92 13.57 -4.40
N ALA A 84 -1.29 12.53 -3.67
CA ALA A 84 -1.17 11.14 -4.08
C ALA A 84 -2.36 10.30 -3.58
N LEU A 85 -2.83 9.40 -4.43
CA LEU A 85 -3.70 8.29 -4.06
C LEU A 85 -2.88 7.02 -4.15
N VAL A 86 -2.61 6.39 -3.01
CA VAL A 86 -2.00 5.06 -2.94
C VAL A 86 -3.11 4.02 -2.93
N ILE A 87 -3.02 3.05 -3.84
CA ILE A 87 -3.99 1.98 -4.00
C ILE A 87 -3.45 0.71 -3.35
N ASP A 88 -4.15 0.22 -2.32
CA ASP A 88 -3.97 -1.13 -1.81
C ASP A 88 -4.24 -2.16 -2.91
N PRO A 89 -3.37 -3.16 -3.13
CA PRO A 89 -3.59 -4.23 -4.10
C PRO A 89 -5.00 -4.85 -4.08
N ALA A 90 -5.65 -4.97 -2.91
CA ALA A 90 -7.02 -5.51 -2.81
C ALA A 90 -8.04 -4.69 -3.63
N ILE A 91 -7.84 -3.38 -3.76
CA ILE A 91 -8.71 -2.50 -4.55
C ILE A 91 -8.64 -2.82 -6.04
N LEU A 92 -7.51 -3.33 -6.54
CA LEU A 92 -7.38 -3.69 -7.96
C LEU A 92 -8.33 -4.84 -8.33
N HIS A 93 -8.63 -5.75 -7.40
CA HIS A 93 -9.67 -6.76 -7.59
C HIS A 93 -11.06 -6.12 -7.72
N GLU A 94 -11.35 -5.11 -6.89
CA GLU A 94 -12.62 -4.40 -6.94
C GLU A 94 -12.78 -3.60 -8.25
N LEU A 95 -11.71 -3.01 -8.75
CA LEU A 95 -11.70 -2.36 -10.07
C LEU A 95 -11.90 -3.36 -11.20
N ALA A 96 -11.23 -4.51 -11.15
CA ALA A 96 -11.41 -5.58 -12.13
C ALA A 96 -12.87 -6.09 -12.19
N ARG A 97 -13.61 -5.95 -11.08
CA ARG A 97 -15.04 -6.30 -10.98
C ARG A 97 -15.98 -5.14 -11.33
N GLY A 98 -15.45 -3.97 -11.69
CA GLY A 98 -16.25 -2.79 -12.03
C GLY A 98 -16.86 -2.05 -10.84
N ASN A 99 -16.33 -2.23 -9.62
CA ASN A 99 -16.86 -1.60 -8.40
C ASN A 99 -16.97 -0.06 -8.55
N ALA A 100 -18.20 0.46 -8.43
CA ALA A 100 -18.51 1.86 -8.68
C ALA A 100 -17.83 2.83 -7.70
N ARG A 101 -17.69 2.45 -6.41
CA ARG A 101 -17.02 3.28 -5.41
C ARG A 101 -15.52 3.37 -5.67
N ALA A 102 -14.89 2.24 -5.97
CA ALA A 102 -13.46 2.20 -6.32
C ALA A 102 -13.16 3.10 -7.53
N ARG A 103 -13.99 2.97 -8.58
CA ARG A 103 -13.92 3.81 -9.77
C ARG A 103 -14.10 5.30 -9.45
N ALA A 104 -15.03 5.66 -8.57
CA ALA A 104 -15.27 7.05 -8.19
C ALA A 104 -14.10 7.68 -7.43
N HIS A 105 -13.46 6.95 -6.52
CA HIS A 105 -12.25 7.44 -5.85
C HIS A 105 -11.10 7.70 -6.83
N ILE A 106 -10.90 6.81 -7.82
CA ILE A 106 -9.90 7.02 -8.87
C ILE A 106 -10.27 8.21 -9.74
N ALA A 107 -11.55 8.35 -10.11
CA ALA A 107 -12.03 9.48 -10.91
C ALA A 107 -11.79 10.81 -10.20
N ARG A 108 -12.04 10.87 -8.88
CA ARG A 108 -11.75 12.05 -8.06
C ARG A 108 -10.26 12.34 -7.96
N ALA A 109 -9.43 11.33 -7.72
CA ALA A 109 -7.98 11.51 -7.67
C ALA A 109 -7.42 11.99 -9.02
N ALA A 110 -7.88 11.41 -10.12
CA ALA A 110 -7.51 11.84 -11.47
C ALA A 110 -7.97 13.28 -11.75
N GLY A 111 -9.21 13.63 -11.41
CA GLY A 111 -9.74 15.00 -11.56
C GLY A 111 -8.99 16.03 -10.70
N ALA A 112 -8.51 15.63 -9.52
CA ALA A 112 -7.67 16.44 -8.65
C ALA A 112 -6.18 16.44 -9.04
N LEU A 113 -5.82 15.78 -10.16
CA LEU A 113 -4.44 15.61 -10.63
C LEU A 113 -3.50 14.95 -9.59
N ALA A 114 -4.06 14.16 -8.68
CA ALA A 114 -3.28 13.40 -7.71
C ALA A 114 -2.53 12.26 -8.42
N ARG A 115 -1.31 11.97 -7.96
CA ARG A 115 -0.55 10.81 -8.45
C ARG A 115 -1.23 9.53 -8.01
N ILE A 116 -1.58 8.67 -8.96
CA ILE A 116 -2.12 7.35 -8.64
C ILE A 116 -0.97 6.35 -8.58
N MET A 117 -0.67 5.91 -7.35
CA MET A 117 0.47 5.07 -7.03
C MET A 117 -0.01 3.69 -6.61
N ILE A 118 0.64 2.66 -7.14
CA ILE A 118 0.32 1.26 -6.85
C ILE A 118 1.60 0.61 -6.37
N PRO A 119 1.66 0.06 -5.14
CA PRO A 119 2.88 -0.56 -4.65
C PRO A 119 3.25 -1.74 -5.55
N ALA A 120 4.54 -1.93 -5.83
CA ALA A 120 5.01 -3.02 -6.69
C ALA A 120 4.65 -4.43 -6.15
N THR A 121 4.24 -4.55 -4.89
CA THR A 121 3.65 -5.76 -4.32
C THR A 121 2.35 -6.19 -5.00
N ALA A 122 1.60 -5.25 -5.61
CA ALA A 122 0.42 -5.58 -6.43
C ALA A 122 0.77 -6.50 -7.61
N LEU A 123 2.02 -6.48 -8.07
CA LEU A 123 2.49 -7.31 -9.17
C LEU A 123 2.74 -8.78 -8.78
N LEU A 124 2.61 -9.12 -7.50
CA LEU A 124 2.68 -10.52 -7.05
C LEU A 124 1.50 -11.33 -7.58
N ASP A 125 0.33 -10.70 -7.79
CA ASP A 125 -0.76 -11.31 -8.55
C ASP A 125 -0.66 -10.89 -10.02
N ALA A 126 -0.30 -11.84 -10.88
CA ALA A 126 -0.20 -11.62 -12.32
C ALA A 126 -1.51 -11.17 -12.97
N ARG A 127 -2.67 -11.54 -12.40
CA ARG A 127 -4.00 -11.15 -12.90
C ARG A 127 -4.24 -9.65 -12.71
N LEU A 128 -3.63 -9.06 -11.70
CA LEU A 128 -3.78 -7.65 -11.37
C LEU A 128 -2.80 -6.75 -12.12
N ALA A 129 -1.73 -7.31 -12.72
CA ALA A 129 -0.69 -6.51 -13.37
C ALA A 129 -1.25 -5.58 -14.48
N GLY A 130 -2.16 -6.10 -15.32
CA GLY A 130 -2.78 -5.29 -16.38
C GLY A 130 -3.66 -4.17 -15.84
N VAL A 131 -4.42 -4.44 -14.77
CA VAL A 131 -5.25 -3.42 -14.09
C VAL A 131 -4.35 -2.37 -13.44
N ALA A 132 -3.29 -2.81 -12.78
CA ALA A 132 -2.33 -1.93 -12.12
C ALA A 132 -1.67 -0.96 -13.12
N ASP A 133 -1.14 -1.50 -14.22
CA ASP A 133 -0.46 -0.69 -15.24
C ASP A 133 -1.39 0.30 -15.95
N ALA A 134 -2.68 -0.05 -16.06
CA ALA A 134 -3.71 0.78 -16.67
C ALA A 134 -4.23 1.88 -15.74
N VAL A 135 -4.35 1.60 -14.44
CA VAL A 135 -4.93 2.54 -13.46
C VAL A 135 -3.94 3.61 -13.03
N GLY A 136 -2.68 3.24 -12.86
CA GLY A 136 -1.71 4.11 -12.21
C GLY A 136 -0.28 3.72 -12.50
N SER A 137 0.57 4.07 -11.57
CA SER A 137 2.01 3.87 -11.70
C SER A 137 2.53 2.95 -10.62
N ILE A 138 3.28 1.94 -11.06
CA ILE A 138 3.90 0.99 -10.15
C ILE A 138 5.02 1.69 -9.39
N ALA A 139 4.78 1.90 -8.09
CA ALA A 139 5.73 2.48 -7.17
C ALA A 139 6.68 1.40 -6.65
N PRO A 140 8.01 1.58 -6.81
CA PRO A 140 8.98 0.61 -6.33
C PRO A 140 9.00 0.57 -4.79
N ILE A 141 9.29 -0.61 -4.24
CA ILE A 141 9.61 -0.77 -2.83
C ILE A 141 11.14 -0.72 -2.70
N ASP A 142 11.66 0.38 -2.18
CA ASP A 142 13.07 0.54 -1.86
C ASP A 142 13.37 0.14 -0.41
N ALA A 143 14.65 0.19 -0.04
CA ALA A 143 15.10 -0.17 1.30
C ALA A 143 14.52 0.75 2.39
N GLU A 144 14.21 2.00 2.07
CA GLU A 144 13.65 2.96 3.03
C GLU A 144 12.18 2.63 3.31
N ILE A 145 11.38 2.35 2.26
CA ILE A 145 10.00 1.89 2.40
C ILE A 145 9.95 0.56 3.16
N ALA A 146 10.85 -0.38 2.82
CA ALA A 146 10.91 -1.67 3.51
C ALA A 146 11.25 -1.53 5.00
N ARG A 147 12.21 -0.66 5.35
CA ARG A 147 12.57 -0.37 6.73
C ARG A 147 11.42 0.28 7.49
N ALA A 148 10.80 1.31 6.91
CA ALA A 148 9.63 1.96 7.49
C ALA A 148 8.49 0.95 7.72
N ALA A 149 8.24 0.04 6.77
CA ALA A 149 7.25 -1.01 6.95
C ALA A 149 7.59 -1.96 8.12
N GLY A 150 8.86 -2.36 8.27
CA GLY A 150 9.31 -3.17 9.41
C GLY A 150 9.07 -2.47 10.75
N GLU A 151 9.34 -1.16 10.83
CA GLU A 151 9.04 -0.37 12.02
C GLU A 151 7.53 -0.28 12.31
N LEU A 152 6.71 -0.14 11.26
CA LEU A 152 5.26 -0.10 11.39
C LEU A 152 4.71 -1.44 11.93
N ILE A 153 5.21 -2.57 11.44
CA ILE A 153 4.82 -3.90 11.92
C ILE A 153 5.14 -4.03 13.42
N GLY A 154 6.37 -3.66 13.81
CA GLY A 154 6.79 -3.70 15.22
C GLY A 154 5.93 -2.83 16.14
N ARG A 155 5.48 -1.66 15.66
CA ARG A 155 4.59 -0.76 16.43
C ARG A 155 3.13 -1.22 16.45
N ALA A 156 2.60 -1.71 15.34
CA ALA A 156 1.20 -2.10 15.18
C ALA A 156 0.88 -3.49 15.72
N ARG A 157 1.90 -4.34 15.95
CA ARG A 157 1.85 -5.69 16.57
C ARG A 157 1.03 -6.77 15.84
N LEU A 158 0.18 -6.43 14.87
CA LEU A 158 -0.71 -7.37 14.14
C LEU A 158 -0.95 -6.95 12.68
N ALA A 159 0.07 -6.44 12.01
CA ALA A 159 -0.08 -5.95 10.64
C ALA A 159 0.44 -6.94 9.60
N MET A 160 -0.29 -7.11 8.50
CA MET A 160 0.19 -7.85 7.34
C MET A 160 1.38 -7.10 6.71
N PRO A 161 2.49 -7.78 6.36
CA PRO A 161 3.66 -7.10 5.80
C PRO A 161 3.38 -6.29 4.52
N LEU A 162 2.48 -6.76 3.67
CA LEU A 162 2.12 -6.06 2.43
C LEU A 162 1.34 -4.76 2.71
N ASP A 163 0.52 -4.74 3.75
CA ASP A 163 -0.22 -3.56 4.18
C ASP A 163 0.74 -2.53 4.77
N ALA A 164 1.69 -2.98 5.58
CA ALA A 164 2.73 -2.13 6.14
C ALA A 164 3.58 -1.48 5.04
N LEU A 165 3.93 -2.21 3.98
CA LEU A 165 4.62 -1.65 2.80
C LEU A 165 3.78 -0.59 2.09
N THR A 166 2.48 -0.85 1.94
CA THR A 166 1.55 0.07 1.28
C THR A 166 1.38 1.37 2.10
N VAL A 167 1.23 1.24 3.42
CA VAL A 167 1.16 2.39 4.34
C VAL A 167 2.49 3.14 4.38
N ALA A 168 3.62 2.44 4.43
CA ALA A 168 4.94 3.07 4.39
C ALA A 168 5.14 3.87 3.09
N LEU A 169 4.72 3.33 1.94
CA LEU A 169 4.74 4.06 0.67
C LEU A 169 3.89 5.33 0.72
N ALA A 170 2.69 5.25 1.30
CA ALA A 170 1.77 6.39 1.42
C ALA A 170 2.31 7.46 2.38
N ALA A 171 2.87 7.05 3.52
CA ALA A 171 3.46 7.94 4.52
C ALA A 171 4.73 8.66 4.04
N ARG A 172 5.32 8.26 2.91
CA ARG A 172 6.42 8.99 2.26
C ARG A 172 5.95 10.14 1.38
N GLN A 173 4.65 10.25 1.12
CA GLN A 173 4.11 11.33 0.30
C GLN A 173 3.76 12.53 1.21
N PRO A 174 3.96 13.77 0.76
CA PRO A 174 3.64 14.96 1.56
C PRO A 174 2.19 15.01 2.02
N SER A 175 1.27 14.56 1.17
CA SER A 175 -0.16 14.40 1.47
C SER A 175 -0.71 13.27 0.61
N ALA A 176 -1.25 12.24 1.25
CA ALA A 176 -1.74 11.04 0.59
C ALA A 176 -3.09 10.57 1.12
N ALA A 177 -3.87 9.97 0.23
CA ALA A 177 -4.95 9.09 0.59
C ALA A 177 -4.55 7.63 0.30
N LEU A 178 -4.90 6.71 1.18
CA LEU A 178 -4.79 5.28 1.00
C LEU A 178 -6.20 4.72 0.75
N LEU A 179 -6.42 4.14 -0.43
CA LEU A 179 -7.67 3.46 -0.75
C LEU A 179 -7.50 1.97 -0.47
N THR A 180 -8.36 1.38 0.36
CA THR A 180 -8.27 -0.01 0.83
C THR A 180 -9.66 -0.63 1.07
N THR A 181 -9.75 -1.95 1.08
CA THR A 181 -10.91 -2.67 1.62
C THR A 181 -10.74 -3.04 3.10
N ASP A 182 -9.51 -3.11 3.63
CA ASP A 182 -9.25 -3.40 5.04
C ASP A 182 -9.14 -2.11 5.84
N ARG A 183 -10.29 -1.64 6.34
CA ARG A 183 -10.33 -0.46 7.20
C ARG A 183 -9.57 -0.65 8.51
N ILE A 184 -9.64 -1.83 9.12
CA ILE A 184 -9.19 -2.03 10.51
C ILE A 184 -7.67 -2.14 10.54
N GLY A 185 -7.09 -3.01 9.71
CA GLY A 185 -5.63 -3.21 9.64
C GLY A 185 -4.91 -1.96 9.15
N MET A 186 -5.40 -1.35 8.06
CA MET A 186 -4.79 -0.13 7.53
C MET A 186 -4.92 1.06 8.46
N ALA A 187 -6.02 1.20 9.23
CA ALA A 187 -6.13 2.26 10.23
C ALA A 187 -5.16 2.07 11.40
N ALA A 188 -4.92 0.83 11.83
CA ALA A 188 -3.93 0.55 12.87
C ALA A 188 -2.52 0.93 12.41
N LEU A 189 -2.15 0.56 11.18
CA LEU A 189 -0.89 0.93 10.56
C LEU A 189 -0.74 2.44 10.34
N ALA A 190 -1.77 3.11 9.83
CA ALA A 190 -1.75 4.57 9.61
C ALA A 190 -1.55 5.34 10.93
N ARG A 191 -2.19 4.89 12.03
CA ARG A 191 -1.94 5.44 13.36
C ARG A 191 -0.51 5.19 13.82
N ALA A 192 0.02 3.99 13.61
CA ALA A 192 1.41 3.65 13.96
C ALA A 192 2.45 4.46 13.17
N ALA A 193 2.11 4.86 11.94
CA ALA A 193 2.92 5.76 11.11
C ALA A 193 2.95 7.20 11.65
N ASN A 194 1.97 7.59 12.46
CA ASN A 194 1.82 8.94 13.01
C ASN A 194 1.93 10.03 11.93
N HIS A 195 1.36 9.79 10.75
CA HIS A 195 1.44 10.70 9.61
C HIS A 195 0.14 11.53 9.50
N PRO A 196 0.13 12.82 9.89
CA PRO A 196 -1.10 13.59 10.02
C PRO A 196 -1.82 13.87 8.70
N ALA A 197 -1.09 13.80 7.57
CA ALA A 197 -1.63 14.03 6.23
C ALA A 197 -1.90 12.72 5.45
N LEU A 198 -1.98 11.57 6.16
CA LEU A 198 -2.38 10.30 5.58
C LEU A 198 -3.87 10.04 5.85
N HIS A 199 -4.68 10.09 4.80
CA HIS A 199 -6.12 9.85 4.87
C HIS A 199 -6.44 8.41 4.47
N LEU A 200 -7.38 7.77 5.18
CA LEU A 200 -7.85 6.43 4.82
C LEU A 200 -9.20 6.52 4.10
N LEU A 201 -9.28 5.94 2.90
CA LEU A 201 -10.49 5.80 2.10
C LEU A 201 -10.84 4.32 2.02
N THR A 202 -12.11 3.99 2.28
CA THR A 202 -12.57 2.59 2.36
C THR A 202 -13.77 2.38 1.47
N LEU A 203 -13.84 1.22 0.81
CA LEU A 203 -14.97 0.83 -0.02
C LEU A 203 -16.19 0.36 0.79
#